data_AF-A0A1G7UVD7-F1
#
_entry.id   AF-A0A1G7UVD7-F1
#
_cell.length_a   1.000
_cell.length_b   1.000
_cell.length_c   1.000
_cell.angle_alpha   90.00
_cell.angle_beta   90.00
_cell.angle_gamma   90.00
#
_symmetry.space_group_name_H-M   'P 1'
#
loop_
_entity.id
_entity.type
_entity.pdbx_description
1 polymer ?
#
loop_
_entity_poly.entity_id
_entity_poly.type
_entity_poly.pdbx_seq_one_letter_code
_entity_poly.pdbx_strand_id
1 'polypeptide(L)'
;MNVFVLSHRCGHCVHRQVALSDDEYEASWRGRVGKPCPVCGVRPEESDLQIILPKDDVQAWKDGLLPWGKANQPHANFAAFKTTSAPETVRGEMAKTLRDRMYGDASRKRKEEYTALSKAFASILGLQFGMEAEKAGDYERAVMWLKSGAENATDPDAAAGCYLYLGLTQQKLGNLAKARDAFRSVLGYSSAPATIRCAAGDQLGNVLKQLGDHAGARKAYQAVFDSRDPDFSAKAALNLGTLEDEAGNHERAKSLWEYAHKHAKRQDSVKGTAAYNLGWYWETHGDPDKARPFYKFAVASNCGEATTRAAGRLRGLPKRRRGLFGRRG
;
A
#
# COMPACT_ATOMS: atom_id res chain seq x y z
N MET A 1 1.92 -22.80 23.85
CA MET A 1 2.21 -21.74 22.84
C MET A 1 0.91 -21.22 22.25
N ASN A 2 0.70 -19.89 22.17
CA ASN A 2 -0.50 -19.34 21.51
C ASN A 2 -0.30 -19.37 19.98
N VAL A 3 -1.15 -20.12 19.29
CA VAL A 3 -1.11 -20.29 17.84
C VAL A 3 -2.31 -19.58 17.23
N PHE A 4 -2.06 -18.70 16.27
CA PHE A 4 -3.08 -18.08 15.44
C PHE A 4 -2.90 -18.52 14.00
N VAL A 5 -4.00 -18.80 13.32
CA VAL A 5 -4.00 -19.13 11.89
C VAL A 5 -4.79 -18.05 11.16
N LEU A 6 -4.10 -17.34 10.26
CA LEU A 6 -4.69 -16.33 9.39
C LEU A 6 -4.92 -16.91 8.00
N SER A 7 -5.99 -16.48 7.35
CA SER A 7 -6.26 -16.78 5.95
C SER A 7 -5.99 -15.56 5.08
N HIS A 8 -5.01 -15.64 4.18
CA HIS A 8 -4.75 -14.63 3.14
C HIS A 8 -5.79 -14.65 2.02
N ARG A 9 -6.69 -15.65 1.99
CA ARG A 9 -7.85 -15.66 1.09
C ARG A 9 -8.97 -14.74 1.56
N CYS A 10 -9.14 -14.55 2.87
CA CYS A 10 -10.25 -13.75 3.39
C CYS A 10 -9.88 -12.70 4.46
N GLY A 11 -8.60 -12.60 4.83
CA GLY A 11 -8.10 -11.60 5.78
C GLY A 11 -8.53 -11.84 7.24
N HIS A 12 -9.06 -13.03 7.55
CA HIS A 12 -9.55 -13.36 8.88
C HIS A 12 -8.61 -14.30 9.63
N CYS A 13 -8.60 -14.14 10.96
CA CYS A 13 -8.19 -15.21 11.86
C CYS A 13 -9.23 -16.34 11.76
N VAL A 14 -8.78 -17.53 11.38
CA VAL A 14 -9.64 -18.71 11.18
C VAL A 14 -9.47 -19.75 12.28
N HIS A 15 -8.40 -19.66 13.06
CA HIS A 15 -8.16 -20.52 14.21
C HIS A 15 -7.28 -19.84 15.25
N ARG A 16 -7.56 -20.14 16.51
CA ARG A 16 -6.77 -19.77 17.68
C ARG A 16 -6.79 -20.95 18.63
N GLN A 17 -5.63 -21.36 19.09
CA GLN A 17 -5.51 -22.33 20.18
C GLN A 17 -4.23 -22.13 20.98
N VAL A 18 -4.21 -22.68 22.19
CA VAL A 18 -2.96 -22.97 22.89
C VAL A 18 -2.53 -24.36 22.43
N ALA A 19 -1.42 -24.47 21.70
CA ALA A 19 -0.80 -25.75 21.40
C ALA A 19 0.06 -26.21 22.58
N LEU A 20 -0.03 -27.50 22.92
CA LEU A 20 0.69 -28.18 24.01
C LEU A 20 1.65 -29.28 23.51
N SER A 21 1.71 -29.52 22.20
CA SER A 21 2.67 -30.42 21.55
C SER A 21 2.86 -30.05 20.08
N ASP A 22 3.90 -30.61 19.46
CA ASP A 22 4.16 -30.45 18.02
C ASP A 22 3.04 -31.09 17.16
N ASP A 23 2.45 -32.19 17.61
CA ASP A 23 1.32 -32.83 16.92
C ASP A 23 0.04 -31.96 16.95
N GLU A 24 -0.26 -31.35 18.10
CA GLU A 24 -1.38 -30.42 18.23
C GLU A 24 -1.17 -29.15 17.38
N TYR A 25 0.09 -28.73 17.22
CA TYR A 25 0.48 -27.63 16.35
C TYR A 25 0.15 -27.94 14.88
N GLU A 26 0.71 -29.02 14.31
CA GLU A 26 0.46 -29.42 12.92
C GLU A 26 -1.03 -29.65 12.65
N ALA A 27 -1.73 -30.28 13.59
CA ALA A 27 -3.17 -30.52 13.48
C ALA A 27 -3.99 -29.22 13.40
N SER A 28 -3.52 -28.13 14.00
CA SER A 28 -4.31 -26.89 14.07
C SER A 28 -4.26 -26.04 12.80
N TRP A 29 -3.17 -26.15 12.04
CA TRP A 29 -3.09 -25.60 10.69
C TRP A 29 -3.81 -26.51 9.68
N ARG A 30 -3.42 -27.79 9.60
CA ARG A 30 -4.02 -28.74 8.63
C ARG A 30 -5.51 -28.92 8.85
N GLY A 31 -5.95 -28.88 10.11
CA GLY A 31 -7.36 -28.98 10.49
C GLY A 31 -8.24 -27.84 9.98
N ARG A 32 -7.66 -26.78 9.38
CA ARG A 32 -8.38 -25.64 8.79
C ARG A 32 -8.42 -25.61 7.27
N VAL A 33 -7.63 -26.43 6.61
CA VAL A 33 -7.70 -26.57 5.15
C VAL A 33 -9.10 -27.02 4.71
N GLY A 34 -9.71 -26.27 3.79
CA GLY A 34 -11.04 -26.54 3.23
C GLY A 34 -12.22 -26.31 4.18
N LYS A 35 -11.98 -25.86 5.42
CA LYS A 35 -13.03 -25.65 6.43
C LYS A 35 -13.53 -24.21 6.38
N PRO A 36 -14.83 -23.96 6.60
CA PRO A 36 -15.37 -22.62 6.44
C PRO A 36 -14.80 -21.67 7.50
N CYS A 37 -14.38 -20.49 7.07
CA CYS A 37 -13.97 -19.40 7.95
C CYS A 37 -15.11 -19.08 8.94
N PRO A 38 -14.84 -18.99 10.25
CA PRO A 38 -15.87 -18.72 11.25
C PRO A 38 -16.50 -17.32 11.12
N VAL A 39 -15.85 -16.39 10.40
CA VAL A 39 -16.31 -15.02 10.20
C VAL A 39 -17.15 -14.90 8.93
N CYS A 40 -16.61 -15.31 7.78
CA CYS A 40 -17.22 -15.07 6.46
C CYS A 40 -17.59 -16.34 5.68
N GLY A 41 -17.29 -17.53 6.19
CA GLY A 41 -17.62 -18.81 5.53
C GLY A 41 -16.70 -19.24 4.38
N VAL A 42 -15.80 -18.36 3.89
CA VAL A 42 -14.78 -18.69 2.87
C VAL A 42 -13.94 -19.88 3.31
N ARG A 43 -13.66 -20.81 2.39
CA ARG A 43 -12.86 -22.01 2.64
C ARG A 43 -11.43 -21.79 2.11
N PRO A 44 -10.42 -21.62 2.98
CA PRO A 44 -9.04 -21.46 2.57
C PRO A 44 -8.44 -22.79 2.12
N GLU A 45 -7.56 -22.72 1.14
CA GLU A 45 -6.63 -23.79 0.79
C GLU A 45 -5.38 -23.70 1.69
N GLU A 46 -4.55 -24.73 1.62
CA GLU A 46 -3.34 -24.81 2.44
C GLU A 46 -2.39 -23.63 2.21
N SER A 47 -2.21 -23.21 0.94
CA SER A 47 -1.40 -22.06 0.54
C SER A 47 -1.96 -20.70 0.99
N ASP A 48 -3.21 -20.65 1.41
CA ASP A 48 -3.82 -19.41 1.91
C ASP A 48 -3.55 -19.19 3.40
N LEU A 49 -3.10 -20.23 4.12
CA LEU A 49 -2.99 -20.19 5.56
C LEU A 49 -1.59 -19.80 6.01
N GLN A 50 -1.51 -18.80 6.89
CA GLN A 50 -0.28 -18.42 7.58
C GLN A 50 -0.44 -18.60 9.09
N ILE A 51 0.56 -19.20 9.72
CA ILE A 51 0.64 -19.32 11.18
C ILE A 51 1.36 -18.09 11.74
N ILE A 52 0.80 -17.49 12.79
CA ILE A 52 1.38 -16.36 13.51
C ILE A 52 1.68 -16.78 14.95
N LEU A 53 2.91 -16.49 15.37
CA LEU A 53 3.46 -16.84 16.68
C LEU A 53 4.19 -15.64 17.30
N PRO A 54 4.21 -15.52 18.65
CA PRO A 54 5.13 -14.64 19.33
C PRO A 54 6.59 -14.97 18.97
N LYS A 55 7.43 -13.95 18.83
CA LYS A 55 8.85 -14.13 18.45
C LYS A 55 9.62 -15.02 19.42
N ASP A 56 9.35 -14.89 20.71
CA ASP A 56 10.03 -15.67 21.76
C ASP A 56 9.66 -17.16 21.68
N ASP A 57 8.40 -17.46 21.34
CA ASP A 57 7.93 -18.83 21.11
C ASP A 57 8.61 -19.45 19.88
N VAL A 58 8.83 -18.67 18.80
CA VAL A 58 9.56 -19.14 17.61
C VAL A 58 11.03 -19.44 17.95
N GLN A 59 11.66 -18.64 18.79
CA GLN A 59 13.05 -18.85 19.18
C GLN A 59 13.17 -20.08 20.09
N ALA A 60 12.31 -20.20 21.11
CA ALA A 60 12.24 -21.37 21.98
C ALA A 60 11.96 -22.67 21.19
N TRP A 61 11.13 -22.60 20.14
CA TRP A 61 10.90 -23.72 19.23
C TRP A 61 12.17 -24.12 18.47
N LYS A 62 12.87 -23.16 17.87
CA LYS A 62 14.14 -23.42 17.15
C LYS A 62 15.22 -24.02 18.06
N ASP A 63 15.22 -23.60 19.32
CA ASP A 63 16.21 -24.04 20.31
C ASP A 63 15.81 -25.37 20.99
N GLY A 64 14.65 -25.94 20.66
CA GLY A 64 14.14 -27.19 21.28
C GLY A 64 13.75 -27.03 22.75
N LEU A 65 13.53 -25.81 23.20
CA LEU A 65 13.30 -25.44 24.61
C LEU A 65 11.80 -25.28 24.95
N LEU A 66 10.90 -25.76 24.09
CA LEU A 66 9.47 -25.66 24.37
C LEU A 66 9.09 -26.49 25.60
N PRO A 67 8.25 -25.95 26.52
CA PRO A 67 7.87 -26.61 27.76
C PRO A 67 6.74 -27.61 27.52
N TRP A 68 6.99 -28.63 26.69
CA TRP A 68 6.07 -29.74 26.48
C TRP A 68 6.17 -30.71 27.68
N GLY A 69 5.68 -30.28 28.84
CA GLY A 69 5.61 -31.11 30.04
C GLY A 69 4.61 -32.26 29.90
N LYS A 70 4.72 -33.28 30.78
CA LYS A 70 3.82 -34.46 30.89
C LYS A 70 2.38 -34.13 31.33
N ALA A 71 1.81 -32.98 30.96
CA ALA A 71 0.51 -32.51 31.44
C ALA A 71 -0.70 -33.21 30.80
N ASN A 72 -0.49 -34.06 29.79
CA ASN A 72 -1.56 -34.66 28.99
C ASN A 72 -1.72 -36.18 29.21
N GLN A 73 -1.71 -36.64 30.46
CA GLN A 73 -2.46 -37.86 30.76
C GLN A 73 -3.88 -37.44 31.18
N PRO A 74 -4.94 -37.97 30.54
CA PRO A 74 -6.29 -37.73 31.02
C PRO A 74 -6.35 -38.10 32.50
N HIS A 75 -6.87 -37.19 33.33
CA HIS A 75 -7.08 -37.45 34.75
C HIS A 75 -7.80 -38.80 34.92
N ALA A 76 -7.48 -39.60 35.94
CA ALA A 76 -8.03 -40.96 36.11
C ALA A 76 -9.57 -41.02 35.97
N ASN A 77 -10.26 -39.94 36.34
CA ASN A 77 -11.71 -39.77 36.18
C ASN A 77 -12.22 -39.79 34.73
N PHE A 78 -11.37 -39.56 33.72
CA PHE A 78 -11.74 -39.70 32.30
C PHE A 78 -11.91 -41.15 31.88
N ALA A 79 -11.23 -42.10 32.55
CA ALA A 79 -11.44 -43.54 32.31
C ALA A 79 -12.84 -43.99 32.73
N ALA A 80 -13.43 -43.35 33.76
CA ALA A 80 -14.77 -43.65 34.24
C ALA A 80 -15.89 -43.31 33.22
N PHE A 81 -15.59 -42.50 32.20
CA PHE A 81 -16.54 -42.21 31.11
C PHE A 81 -16.80 -43.43 30.22
N LYS A 82 -15.88 -44.41 30.19
CA LYS A 82 -16.08 -45.69 29.50
C LYS A 82 -16.99 -46.65 30.28
N THR A 83 -17.19 -46.40 31.58
CA THR A 83 -17.83 -47.35 32.49
C THR A 83 -18.85 -46.65 33.36
N THR A 84 -20.02 -46.29 32.82
CA THR A 84 -21.21 -46.11 33.68
C THR A 84 -22.49 -46.32 32.89
N SER A 85 -23.46 -46.90 33.56
CA SER A 85 -24.78 -47.34 33.13
C SER A 85 -25.82 -46.22 33.24
N ALA A 86 -25.78 -45.21 32.36
CA ALA A 86 -26.87 -44.22 32.28
C ALA A 86 -27.87 -44.62 31.18
N PRO A 87 -29.19 -44.43 31.38
CA PRO A 87 -30.22 -44.79 30.40
C PRO A 87 -29.99 -44.06 29.06
N GLU A 88 -30.14 -44.79 27.94
CA GLU A 88 -29.96 -44.28 26.57
C GLU A 88 -30.75 -43.00 26.26
N THR A 89 -31.93 -42.85 26.86
CA THR A 89 -32.86 -41.72 26.67
C THR A 89 -32.31 -40.38 27.19
N VAL A 90 -31.50 -40.39 28.25
CA VAL A 90 -30.84 -39.18 28.80
C VAL A 90 -29.59 -38.80 27.98
N ARG A 91 -29.02 -39.75 27.22
CA ARG A 91 -27.78 -39.57 26.46
C ARG A 91 -27.97 -39.03 25.05
N GLY A 92 -29.07 -39.37 24.38
CA GLY A 92 -29.29 -38.99 22.98
C GLY A 92 -29.92 -37.60 22.84
N GLU A 93 -31.14 -37.45 23.34
CA GLU A 93 -32.00 -36.31 23.04
C GLU A 93 -31.66 -35.07 23.89
N MET A 94 -31.33 -35.27 25.17
CA MET A 94 -30.84 -34.20 26.04
C MET A 94 -29.44 -33.74 25.63
N ALA A 95 -28.53 -34.64 25.28
CA ALA A 95 -27.20 -34.25 24.78
C ALA A 95 -27.30 -33.58 23.41
N LYS A 96 -28.22 -33.99 22.54
CA LYS A 96 -28.51 -33.31 21.27
C LYS A 96 -29.13 -31.93 21.52
N THR A 97 -30.07 -31.79 22.44
CA THR A 97 -30.70 -30.50 22.78
C THR A 97 -29.72 -29.54 23.45
N LEU A 98 -28.89 -30.03 24.37
CA LEU A 98 -27.79 -29.27 24.97
C LEU A 98 -26.76 -28.90 23.91
N ARG A 99 -26.38 -29.82 23.02
CA ARG A 99 -25.52 -29.55 21.87
C ARG A 99 -26.14 -28.46 20.99
N ASP A 100 -27.38 -28.57 20.56
CA ASP A 100 -27.99 -27.62 19.63
C ASP A 100 -28.15 -26.23 20.28
N ARG A 101 -28.54 -26.15 21.56
CA ARG A 101 -28.60 -24.89 22.33
C ARG A 101 -27.22 -24.29 22.58
N MET A 102 -26.24 -25.10 23.00
CA MET A 102 -24.88 -24.63 23.27
C MET A 102 -24.11 -24.30 21.99
N TYR A 103 -24.35 -24.99 20.87
CA TYR A 103 -23.62 -24.77 19.62
C TYR A 103 -24.06 -23.47 18.94
N GLY A 104 -25.34 -23.09 19.01
CA GLY A 104 -25.80 -21.79 18.50
C GLY A 104 -25.09 -20.63 19.22
N ASP A 105 -25.15 -20.63 20.56
CA ASP A 105 -24.50 -19.62 21.39
C ASP A 105 -22.98 -19.67 21.31
N ALA A 106 -22.38 -20.86 21.33
CA ALA A 106 -20.93 -21.03 21.19
C ALA A 106 -20.45 -20.64 19.79
N SER A 107 -21.22 -20.90 18.73
CA SER A 107 -20.88 -20.48 17.36
C SER A 107 -20.97 -18.96 17.22
N ARG A 108 -21.96 -18.32 17.84
CA ARG A 108 -22.07 -16.86 17.87
C ARG A 108 -20.90 -16.23 18.62
N LYS A 109 -20.62 -16.67 19.85
CA LYS A 109 -19.48 -16.19 20.66
C LYS A 109 -18.15 -16.42 19.93
N ARG A 110 -17.99 -17.58 19.29
CA ARG A 110 -16.82 -17.88 18.46
C ARG A 110 -16.70 -16.88 17.31
N LYS A 111 -17.77 -16.64 16.55
CA LYS A 111 -17.76 -15.67 15.44
C LYS A 111 -17.39 -14.27 15.92
N GLU A 112 -17.92 -13.82 17.06
CA GLU A 112 -17.58 -12.54 17.68
C GLU A 112 -16.09 -12.47 18.04
N GLU A 113 -15.56 -13.49 18.71
CA GLU A 113 -14.13 -13.60 19.06
C GLU A 113 -13.24 -13.52 17.80
N TYR A 114 -13.51 -14.35 16.79
CA TYR A 114 -12.71 -14.37 15.55
C TYR A 114 -12.84 -13.07 14.75
N THR A 115 -14.00 -12.41 14.82
CA THR A 115 -14.17 -11.09 14.20
C THR A 115 -13.29 -10.07 14.90
N ALA A 116 -13.29 -10.03 16.24
CA ALA A 116 -12.44 -9.13 17.01
C ALA A 116 -10.94 -9.40 16.76
N LEU A 117 -10.51 -10.66 16.76
CA LEU A 117 -9.14 -11.05 16.44
C LEU A 117 -8.76 -10.61 15.02
N SER A 118 -9.63 -10.83 14.03
CA SER A 118 -9.35 -10.46 12.64
C SER A 118 -9.16 -8.95 12.48
N LYS A 119 -9.99 -8.15 13.15
CA LYS A 119 -9.84 -6.69 13.16
C LYS A 119 -8.52 -6.26 13.81
N ALA A 120 -8.14 -6.89 14.93
CA ALA A 120 -6.88 -6.61 15.59
C ALA A 120 -5.68 -6.96 14.69
N PHE A 121 -5.70 -8.12 14.03
CA PHE A 121 -4.67 -8.50 13.06
C PHE A 121 -4.60 -7.56 11.87
N ALA A 122 -5.74 -7.15 11.31
CA ALA A 122 -5.76 -6.18 10.22
C ALA A 122 -5.17 -4.83 10.65
N SER A 123 -5.52 -4.35 11.86
CA SER A 123 -4.97 -3.11 12.43
C SER A 123 -3.44 -3.15 12.54
N ILE A 124 -2.88 -4.28 12.96
CA ILE A 124 -1.44 -4.43 13.23
C ILE A 124 -0.65 -4.78 11.96
N LEU A 125 -1.15 -5.69 11.13
CA LEU A 125 -0.41 -6.32 10.02
C LEU A 125 -0.94 -5.94 8.63
N GLY A 126 -2.08 -5.25 8.53
CA GLY A 126 -2.74 -4.96 7.25
C GLY A 126 -1.84 -4.21 6.27
N LEU A 127 -1.06 -3.24 6.75
CA LEU A 127 -0.07 -2.53 5.92
C LEU A 127 1.03 -3.48 5.43
N GLN A 128 1.62 -4.25 6.35
CA GLN A 128 2.73 -5.16 6.02
C GLN A 128 2.30 -6.23 5.01
N PHE A 129 1.23 -6.97 5.30
CA PHE A 129 0.71 -8.00 4.38
C PHE A 129 0.23 -7.42 3.06
N GLY A 130 -0.31 -6.20 3.08
CA GLY A 130 -0.64 -5.45 1.89
C GLY A 130 0.57 -5.23 0.97
N MET A 131 1.67 -4.71 1.53
CA MET A 131 2.91 -4.45 0.80
C MET A 131 3.61 -5.72 0.34
N GLU A 132 3.59 -6.79 1.14
CA GLU A 132 4.14 -8.10 0.76
C GLU A 132 3.39 -8.70 -0.43
N ALA A 133 2.06 -8.65 -0.41
CA ALA A 133 1.23 -9.08 -1.51
C ALA A 133 1.47 -8.25 -2.79
N GLU A 134 1.64 -6.92 -2.65
CA GLU A 134 1.95 -6.04 -3.77
C GLU A 134 3.30 -6.38 -4.41
N LYS A 135 4.33 -6.69 -3.60
CA LYS A 135 5.63 -7.17 -4.08
C LYS A 135 5.54 -8.53 -4.78
N ALA A 136 4.66 -9.40 -4.31
CA ALA A 136 4.39 -10.70 -4.94
C ALA A 136 3.54 -10.59 -6.22
N GLY A 137 2.98 -9.41 -6.52
CA GLY A 137 2.08 -9.20 -7.66
C GLY A 137 0.64 -9.68 -7.42
N ASP A 138 0.29 -10.09 -6.20
CA ASP A 138 -1.08 -10.45 -5.81
C ASP A 138 -1.82 -9.18 -5.35
N TYR A 139 -2.30 -8.42 -6.34
CA TYR A 139 -2.92 -7.12 -6.11
C TYR A 139 -4.28 -7.23 -5.42
N GLU A 140 -5.04 -8.30 -5.65
CA GLU A 140 -6.31 -8.57 -4.97
C GLU A 140 -6.09 -8.77 -3.46
N ARG A 141 -5.10 -9.59 -3.08
CA ARG A 141 -4.70 -9.79 -1.68
C ARG A 141 -4.18 -8.51 -1.06
N ALA A 142 -3.38 -7.73 -1.81
CA ALA A 142 -2.89 -6.44 -1.35
C ALA A 142 -4.06 -5.49 -1.02
N VAL A 143 -5.02 -5.35 -1.95
CA VAL A 143 -6.22 -4.51 -1.74
C VAL A 143 -7.00 -4.95 -0.50
N MET A 144 -7.19 -6.26 -0.30
CA MET A 144 -7.91 -6.79 0.87
C MET A 144 -7.24 -6.39 2.18
N TRP A 145 -5.94 -6.66 2.33
CA TRP A 145 -5.21 -6.36 3.56
C TRP A 145 -5.06 -4.86 3.81
N LEU A 146 -4.78 -4.07 2.78
CA LEU A 146 -4.65 -2.62 2.90
C LEU A 146 -5.98 -1.96 3.28
N LYS A 147 -7.08 -2.38 2.65
CA LYS A 147 -8.42 -1.88 3.00
C LYS A 147 -8.78 -2.24 4.44
N SER A 148 -8.62 -3.51 4.81
CA SER A 148 -8.92 -3.96 6.17
C SER A 148 -8.01 -3.29 7.21
N GLY A 149 -6.73 -3.07 6.87
CA GLY A 149 -5.79 -2.35 7.72
C GLY A 149 -6.22 -0.90 7.94
N ALA A 150 -6.58 -0.19 6.87
CA ALA A 150 -7.05 1.19 6.96
C ALA A 150 -8.33 1.34 7.81
N GLU A 151 -9.29 0.42 7.65
CA GLU A 151 -10.58 0.45 8.37
C GLU A 151 -10.47 0.10 9.86
N ASN A 152 -9.41 -0.62 10.26
CA ASN A 152 -9.22 -1.09 11.64
C ASN A 152 -8.03 -0.44 12.35
N ALA A 153 -7.24 0.39 11.64
CA ALA A 153 -6.11 1.10 12.22
C ALA A 153 -6.55 2.00 13.38
N THR A 154 -5.88 1.85 14.52
CA THR A 154 -6.09 2.74 15.69
C THR A 154 -5.25 4.01 15.58
N ASP A 155 -4.14 3.94 14.83
CA ASP A 155 -3.23 5.04 14.57
C ASP A 155 -3.56 5.70 13.21
N PRO A 156 -3.88 7.02 13.18
CA PRO A 156 -4.06 7.78 11.95
C PRO A 156 -2.93 7.62 10.93
N ASP A 157 -1.68 7.49 11.38
CA ASP A 157 -0.53 7.41 10.48
C ASP A 157 -0.48 6.04 9.79
N ALA A 158 -0.78 4.96 10.52
CA ALA A 158 -0.96 3.63 9.96
C ALA A 158 -2.14 3.58 8.96
N ALA A 159 -3.26 4.24 9.27
CA ALA A 159 -4.40 4.33 8.37
C ALA A 159 -4.03 5.05 7.06
N ALA A 160 -3.34 6.20 7.17
CA ALA A 160 -2.84 6.97 6.04
C ALA A 160 -1.85 6.16 5.17
N GLY A 161 -0.95 5.39 5.81
CA GLY A 161 -0.06 4.46 5.11
C GLY A 161 -0.83 3.40 4.31
N CYS A 162 -1.83 2.77 4.93
CA CYS A 162 -2.68 1.78 4.25
C CYS A 162 -3.40 2.38 3.03
N TYR A 163 -3.98 3.58 3.17
CA TYR A 163 -4.66 4.26 2.07
C TYR A 163 -3.71 4.67 0.93
N LEU A 164 -2.48 5.10 1.25
CA LEU A 164 -1.47 5.41 0.24
C LEU A 164 -1.16 4.18 -0.62
N TYR A 165 -0.82 3.04 0.01
CA TYR A 165 -0.54 1.80 -0.72
C TYR A 165 -1.78 1.22 -1.40
N LEU A 166 -2.97 1.40 -0.83
CA LEU A 166 -4.22 1.01 -1.48
C LEU A 166 -4.41 1.79 -2.78
N GLY A 167 -4.16 3.10 -2.77
CA GLY A 167 -4.22 3.94 -3.96
C GLY A 167 -3.23 3.49 -5.03
N LEU A 168 -1.97 3.25 -4.66
CA LEU A 168 -0.93 2.74 -5.57
C LEU A 168 -1.31 1.39 -6.19
N THR A 169 -1.85 0.47 -5.39
CA THR A 169 -2.30 -0.85 -5.84
C THR A 169 -3.48 -0.72 -6.82
N GLN A 170 -4.44 0.16 -6.52
CA GLN A 170 -5.57 0.41 -7.41
C GLN A 170 -5.13 1.04 -8.75
N GLN A 171 -4.09 1.88 -8.76
CA GLN A 171 -3.51 2.38 -10.02
C GLN A 171 -2.92 1.25 -10.87
N LYS A 172 -2.19 0.31 -10.25
CA LYS A 172 -1.64 -0.87 -10.96
C LYS A 172 -2.74 -1.75 -11.55
N LEU A 173 -3.87 -1.87 -10.87
CA LEU A 173 -5.07 -2.54 -11.36
C LEU A 173 -5.87 -1.75 -12.42
N GLY A 174 -5.45 -0.52 -12.75
CA GLY A 174 -6.19 0.37 -13.67
C GLY A 174 -7.46 0.99 -13.09
N ASN A 175 -7.74 0.79 -11.80
CA ASN A 175 -8.93 1.29 -11.11
C ASN A 175 -8.73 2.75 -10.64
N LEU A 176 -8.57 3.67 -11.60
CA LEU A 176 -8.23 5.07 -11.32
C LEU A 176 -9.20 5.78 -10.37
N ALA A 177 -10.51 5.52 -10.46
CA ALA A 177 -11.49 6.09 -9.54
C ALA A 177 -11.26 5.65 -8.08
N LYS A 178 -10.98 4.36 -7.86
CA LYS A 178 -10.67 3.83 -6.52
C LYS A 178 -9.32 4.36 -6.02
N ALA A 179 -8.34 4.50 -6.90
CA ALA A 179 -7.06 5.10 -6.56
C ALA A 179 -7.20 6.56 -6.09
N ARG A 180 -7.96 7.37 -6.83
CA ARG A 180 -8.31 8.75 -6.45
C ARG A 180 -8.92 8.80 -5.06
N ASP A 181 -9.91 7.94 -4.79
CA ASP A 181 -10.61 7.94 -3.50
C ASP A 181 -9.67 7.55 -2.36
N ALA A 182 -8.82 6.54 -2.56
CA ALA A 182 -7.82 6.14 -1.58
C ALA A 182 -6.78 7.25 -1.29
N PHE A 183 -6.22 7.91 -2.32
CA PHE A 183 -5.30 9.03 -2.09
C PHE A 183 -5.97 10.23 -1.42
N ARG A 184 -7.24 10.50 -1.75
CA ARG A 184 -8.02 11.55 -1.08
C ARG A 184 -8.24 11.24 0.39
N SER A 185 -8.47 9.97 0.74
CA SER A 185 -8.59 9.55 2.15
C SER A 185 -7.34 9.91 2.95
N VAL A 186 -6.14 9.74 2.40
CA VAL A 186 -4.87 10.14 3.05
C VAL A 186 -4.88 11.61 3.45
N LEU A 187 -5.37 12.49 2.58
CA LEU A 187 -5.41 13.94 2.83
C LEU A 187 -6.44 14.35 3.90
N GLY A 188 -7.34 13.44 4.28
CA GLY A 188 -8.25 13.62 5.43
C GLY A 188 -7.54 13.44 6.79
N TYR A 189 -6.38 12.78 6.82
CA TYR A 189 -5.59 12.56 8.03
C TYR A 189 -4.55 13.68 8.20
N SER A 190 -4.97 14.80 8.79
CA SER A 190 -4.10 15.99 8.98
C SER A 190 -2.89 15.76 9.88
N SER A 191 -2.92 14.73 10.74
CA SER A 191 -1.78 14.32 11.58
C SER A 191 -0.75 13.47 10.83
N ALA A 192 -1.13 12.84 9.71
CA ALA A 192 -0.27 11.91 8.98
C ALA A 192 1.05 12.57 8.55
N PRO A 193 2.19 11.86 8.52
CA PRO A 193 3.47 12.42 8.15
C PRO A 193 3.41 13.22 6.84
N ALA A 194 4.08 14.37 6.82
CA ALA A 194 4.09 15.26 5.65
C ALA A 194 4.54 14.52 4.38
N THR A 195 5.50 13.60 4.50
CA THR A 195 5.98 12.74 3.41
C THR A 195 4.87 11.87 2.82
N ILE A 196 4.04 11.23 3.66
CA ILE A 196 2.89 10.41 3.24
C ILE A 196 1.85 11.28 2.53
N ARG A 197 1.52 12.44 3.11
CA ARG A 197 0.53 13.36 2.51
C ARG A 197 1.02 13.94 1.18
N CYS A 198 2.29 14.32 1.08
CA CYS A 198 2.86 14.84 -0.17
C CYS A 198 2.93 13.76 -1.25
N ALA A 199 3.31 12.53 -0.89
CA ALA A 199 3.26 11.40 -1.82
C ALA A 199 1.85 11.14 -2.33
N ALA A 200 0.84 11.12 -1.44
CA ALA A 200 -0.55 10.95 -1.83
C ALA A 200 -1.06 12.11 -2.69
N GLY A 201 -0.67 13.36 -2.39
CA GLY A 201 -1.03 14.54 -3.18
C GLY A 201 -0.46 14.50 -4.60
N ASP A 202 0.81 14.10 -4.77
CA ASP A 202 1.43 13.93 -6.09
C ASP A 202 0.71 12.84 -6.90
N GLN A 203 0.44 11.69 -6.28
CA GLN A 203 -0.27 10.59 -6.96
C GLN A 203 -1.73 10.92 -7.26
N LEU A 204 -2.42 11.63 -6.37
CA LEU A 204 -3.77 12.14 -6.62
C LEU A 204 -3.77 13.07 -7.83
N GLY A 205 -2.79 13.98 -7.94
CA GLY A 205 -2.61 14.82 -9.11
C GLY A 205 -2.45 14.02 -10.41
N ASN A 206 -1.62 12.97 -10.38
CA ASN A 206 -1.39 12.09 -11.53
C ASN A 206 -2.69 11.38 -11.96
N VAL A 207 -3.41 10.79 -11.00
CA VAL A 207 -4.67 10.07 -11.26
C VAL A 207 -5.75 11.02 -11.77
N LEU A 208 -5.90 12.20 -11.17
CA LEU A 208 -6.88 13.18 -11.61
C LEU A 208 -6.61 13.66 -13.04
N LYS A 209 -5.34 13.87 -13.40
CA LYS A 209 -4.94 14.18 -14.78
C LYS A 209 -5.33 13.06 -15.73
N GLN A 210 -5.07 11.79 -15.38
CA GLN A 210 -5.45 10.63 -16.19
C GLN A 210 -6.97 10.48 -16.35
N LEU A 211 -7.74 10.88 -15.34
CA LEU A 211 -9.21 10.94 -15.38
C LEU A 211 -9.76 12.17 -16.12
N GLY A 212 -8.91 13.07 -16.60
CA GLY A 212 -9.30 14.32 -17.27
C GLY A 212 -9.73 15.46 -16.32
N ASP A 213 -9.63 15.26 -15.00
CA ASP A 213 -9.89 16.32 -14.01
C ASP A 213 -8.64 17.20 -13.81
N HIS A 214 -8.38 18.05 -14.80
CA HIS A 214 -7.25 18.98 -14.76
C HIS A 214 -7.35 20.00 -13.62
N ALA A 215 -8.56 20.41 -13.22
CA ALA A 215 -8.77 21.36 -12.13
C ALA A 215 -8.44 20.73 -10.77
N GLY A 216 -8.89 19.49 -10.54
CA GLY A 216 -8.53 18.70 -9.38
C GLY A 216 -7.04 18.40 -9.33
N ALA A 217 -6.44 18.00 -10.47
CA ALA A 217 -5.01 17.76 -10.56
C ALA A 217 -4.18 19.00 -10.23
N ARG A 218 -4.57 20.18 -10.75
CA ARG A 218 -3.96 21.47 -10.40
C ARG A 218 -3.97 21.70 -8.89
N LYS A 219 -5.13 21.52 -8.23
CA LYS A 219 -5.26 21.70 -6.77
C LYS A 219 -4.36 20.74 -5.99
N ALA A 220 -4.30 19.48 -6.41
CA ALA A 220 -3.48 18.47 -5.77
C ALA A 220 -1.97 18.81 -5.87
N TYR A 221 -1.46 19.13 -7.06
CA TYR A 221 -0.06 19.52 -7.21
C TYR A 221 0.26 20.85 -6.52
N GLN A 222 -0.66 21.81 -6.55
CA GLN A 222 -0.48 23.10 -5.87
C GLN A 222 -0.31 22.90 -4.36
N ALA A 223 -1.12 22.06 -3.73
CA ALA A 223 -0.99 21.75 -2.30
C ALA A 223 0.37 21.12 -1.96
N VAL A 224 0.87 20.21 -2.81
CA VAL A 224 2.21 19.61 -2.62
C VAL A 224 3.32 20.64 -2.84
N PHE A 225 3.20 21.50 -3.84
CA PHE A 225 4.16 22.58 -4.09
C PHE A 225 4.23 23.57 -2.91
N ASP A 226 3.08 23.94 -2.36
CA ASP A 226 2.97 24.90 -1.25
C ASP A 226 3.43 24.31 0.09
N SER A 227 3.46 22.98 0.22
CA SER A 227 4.06 22.32 1.40
C SER A 227 5.55 22.63 1.57
N ARG A 228 6.23 23.03 0.48
CA ARG A 228 7.69 23.25 0.42
C ARG A 228 8.52 22.06 0.88
N ASP A 229 7.95 20.85 0.82
CA ASP A 229 8.69 19.63 1.12
C ASP A 229 9.88 19.47 0.13
N PRO A 230 11.12 19.28 0.63
CA PRO A 230 12.31 19.21 -0.21
C PRO A 230 12.29 18.08 -1.26
N ASP A 231 11.59 16.99 -0.97
CA ASP A 231 11.56 15.81 -1.84
C ASP A 231 10.41 15.89 -2.87
N PHE A 232 9.32 16.60 -2.55
CA PHE A 232 8.12 16.62 -3.41
C PHE A 232 7.88 17.95 -4.15
N SER A 233 8.25 19.09 -3.57
CA SER A 233 7.87 20.41 -4.11
C SER A 233 8.36 20.66 -5.54
N ALA A 234 9.58 20.24 -5.88
CA ALA A 234 10.12 20.43 -7.22
C ALA A 234 9.42 19.56 -8.28
N LYS A 235 9.07 18.31 -7.93
CA LYS A 235 8.30 17.42 -8.80
C LYS A 235 6.88 17.94 -9.00
N ALA A 236 6.24 18.41 -7.93
CA ALA A 236 4.93 19.04 -7.99
C ALA A 236 4.95 20.31 -8.86
N ALA A 237 6.00 21.14 -8.76
CA ALA A 237 6.18 22.30 -9.64
C ALA A 237 6.30 21.89 -11.11
N LEU A 238 7.06 20.84 -11.43
CA LEU A 238 7.17 20.32 -12.80
C LEU A 238 5.81 19.89 -13.36
N ASN A 239 5.06 19.10 -12.60
CA ASN A 239 3.75 18.59 -12.99
C ASN A 239 2.71 19.72 -13.12
N LEU A 240 2.69 20.64 -12.16
CA LEU A 240 1.85 21.82 -12.20
C LEU A 240 2.20 22.71 -13.40
N GLY A 241 3.47 22.95 -13.68
CA GLY A 241 3.91 23.74 -14.83
C GLY A 241 3.46 23.12 -16.15
N THR A 242 3.46 21.79 -16.25
CA THR A 242 2.93 21.07 -17.42
C THR A 242 1.42 21.29 -17.58
N LEU A 243 0.64 21.24 -16.50
CA LEU A 243 -0.79 21.55 -16.56
C LEU A 243 -1.07 23.02 -16.91
N GLU A 244 -0.25 23.95 -16.40
CA GLU A 244 -0.39 25.37 -16.72
C GLU A 244 -0.12 25.64 -18.20
N ASP A 245 0.89 24.98 -18.79
CA ASP A 245 1.21 25.09 -20.20
C ASP A 245 0.11 24.52 -21.09
N GLU A 246 -0.42 23.33 -20.75
CA GLU A 246 -1.58 22.71 -21.40
C GLU A 246 -2.83 23.61 -21.33
N ALA A 247 -2.94 24.44 -20.29
CA ALA A 247 -4.01 25.42 -20.12
C ALA A 247 -3.74 26.79 -20.77
N GLY A 248 -2.61 26.97 -21.46
CA GLY A 248 -2.21 28.23 -22.12
C GLY A 248 -1.56 29.27 -21.20
N ASN A 249 -1.30 28.94 -19.93
CA ASN A 249 -0.66 29.83 -18.96
C ASN A 249 0.87 29.73 -19.02
N HIS A 250 1.46 29.97 -20.19
CA HIS A 250 2.86 29.69 -20.50
C HIS A 250 3.88 30.38 -19.55
N GLU A 251 3.62 31.62 -19.13
CA GLU A 251 4.52 32.32 -18.19
C GLU A 251 4.53 31.70 -16.78
N ARG A 252 3.35 31.23 -16.33
CA ARG A 252 3.24 30.51 -15.05
C ARG A 252 3.93 29.16 -15.16
N ALA A 253 3.74 28.45 -16.27
CA ALA A 253 4.41 27.18 -16.55
C ALA A 253 5.93 27.31 -16.50
N LYS A 254 6.48 28.30 -17.22
CA LYS A 254 7.90 28.63 -17.21
C LYS A 254 8.42 28.88 -15.80
N SER A 255 7.75 29.74 -15.02
CA SER A 255 8.16 30.05 -13.64
C SER A 255 8.23 28.80 -12.75
N LEU A 256 7.29 27.87 -12.93
CA LEU A 256 7.26 26.60 -12.20
C LEU A 256 8.36 25.64 -12.66
N TRP A 257 8.67 25.57 -13.96
CA TRP A 257 9.78 24.78 -14.47
C TRP A 257 11.15 25.35 -14.06
N GLU A 258 11.32 26.67 -14.00
CA GLU A 258 12.51 27.32 -13.45
C GLU A 258 12.69 26.94 -11.98
N TYR A 259 11.61 26.95 -11.19
CA TYR A 259 11.64 26.48 -9.82
C TYR A 259 12.07 25.00 -9.74
N ALA A 260 11.42 24.12 -10.51
CA ALA A 260 11.74 22.70 -10.52
C ALA A 260 13.21 22.44 -10.89
N HIS A 261 13.71 23.08 -11.95
CA HIS A 261 15.09 22.95 -12.40
C HIS A 261 16.10 23.39 -11.34
N LYS A 262 15.81 24.49 -10.62
CA LYS A 262 16.67 25.03 -9.57
C LYS A 262 16.63 24.22 -8.27
N HIS A 263 15.46 23.74 -7.86
CA HIS A 263 15.22 23.20 -6.52
C HIS A 263 15.15 21.67 -6.43
N ALA A 264 15.08 20.93 -7.55
CA ALA A 264 15.08 19.47 -7.59
C ALA A 264 16.43 18.84 -7.14
N LYS A 265 16.69 18.79 -5.83
CA LYS A 265 17.91 18.19 -5.27
C LYS A 265 17.88 16.67 -5.43
N ARG A 266 18.95 16.07 -5.97
CA ARG A 266 19.09 14.62 -6.22
C ARG A 266 17.96 14.01 -7.06
N GLN A 267 17.31 14.81 -7.89
CA GLN A 267 16.22 14.41 -8.78
C GLN A 267 16.58 14.78 -10.23
N ASP A 268 17.58 14.13 -10.79
CA ASP A 268 18.14 14.49 -12.10
C ASP A 268 17.11 14.34 -13.23
N SER A 269 16.20 13.37 -13.11
CA SER A 269 15.07 13.23 -14.04
C SER A 269 14.13 14.44 -14.01
N VAL A 270 13.81 14.98 -12.83
CA VAL A 270 12.97 16.18 -12.68
C VAL A 270 13.70 17.40 -13.23
N LYS A 271 14.99 17.56 -12.92
CA LYS A 271 15.82 18.66 -13.47
C LYS A 271 15.92 18.63 -14.99
N GLY A 272 16.15 17.44 -15.55
CA GLY A 272 16.28 17.22 -16.99
C GLY A 272 14.96 17.46 -17.73
N THR A 273 13.85 16.98 -17.18
CA THR A 273 12.51 17.21 -17.75
C THR A 273 12.11 18.69 -17.68
N ALA A 274 12.37 19.36 -16.54
CA ALA A 274 12.16 20.80 -16.41
C ALA A 274 13.02 21.58 -17.41
N ALA A 275 14.28 21.20 -17.59
CA ALA A 275 15.15 21.81 -18.60
C ALA A 275 14.60 21.59 -20.02
N TYR A 276 14.14 20.38 -20.37
CA TYR A 276 13.51 20.16 -21.67
C TYR A 276 12.32 21.10 -21.90
N ASN A 277 11.43 21.24 -20.91
CA ASN A 277 10.26 22.12 -21.01
C ASN A 277 10.65 23.60 -21.14
N LEU A 278 11.67 24.06 -20.40
CA LEU A 278 12.22 25.41 -20.54
C LEU A 278 12.84 25.64 -21.92
N GLY A 279 13.56 24.65 -22.45
CA GLY A 279 14.10 24.68 -23.81
C GLY A 279 13.00 24.83 -24.84
N TRP A 280 11.92 24.06 -24.70
CA TRP A 280 10.75 24.13 -25.56
C TRP A 280 10.06 25.49 -25.48
N TYR A 281 9.83 26.02 -24.27
CA TYR A 281 9.29 27.36 -24.08
C TYR A 281 10.12 28.43 -24.82
N TRP A 282 11.44 28.44 -24.66
CA TRP A 282 12.27 29.45 -25.32
C TRP A 282 12.29 29.29 -26.85
N GLU A 283 12.28 28.05 -27.36
CA GLU A 283 12.21 27.78 -28.80
C GLU A 283 10.90 28.29 -29.40
N THR A 284 9.75 27.99 -28.78
CA THR A 284 8.43 28.41 -29.27
C THR A 284 8.20 29.91 -29.15
N HIS A 285 8.90 30.58 -28.23
CA HIS A 285 8.89 32.03 -28.07
C HIS A 285 10.00 32.74 -28.89
N GLY A 286 10.62 32.04 -29.84
CA GLY A 286 11.52 32.64 -30.83
C GLY A 286 12.94 32.93 -30.32
N ASP A 287 13.36 32.36 -29.19
CA ASP A 287 14.69 32.53 -28.61
C ASP A 287 15.48 31.19 -28.58
N PRO A 288 15.96 30.71 -29.76
CA PRO A 288 16.70 29.46 -29.85
C PRO A 288 18.04 29.49 -29.10
N ASP A 289 18.60 30.68 -28.85
CA ASP A 289 19.85 30.85 -28.13
C ASP A 289 19.68 30.61 -26.63
N LYS A 290 18.53 31.01 -26.04
CA LYS A 290 18.15 30.63 -24.68
C LYS A 290 17.66 29.18 -24.58
N ALA A 291 17.01 28.64 -25.61
CA ALA A 291 16.58 27.23 -25.62
C ALA A 291 17.75 26.24 -25.58
N ARG A 292 18.82 26.54 -26.33
CA ARG A 292 19.97 25.65 -26.53
C ARG A 292 20.65 25.12 -25.25
N PRO A 293 21.01 25.93 -24.23
CA PRO A 293 21.62 25.41 -23.01
C PRO A 293 20.69 24.46 -22.25
N PHE A 294 19.38 24.71 -22.25
CA PHE A 294 18.40 23.85 -21.58
C PHE A 294 18.28 22.48 -22.27
N TYR A 295 18.22 22.44 -23.60
CA TYR A 295 18.22 21.16 -24.31
C TYR A 295 19.53 20.39 -24.13
N LYS A 296 20.69 21.07 -24.13
CA LYS A 296 21.97 20.42 -23.82
C LYS A 296 21.96 19.79 -22.43
N PHE A 297 21.42 20.50 -21.44
CA PHE A 297 21.28 19.98 -20.08
C PHE A 297 20.38 18.74 -20.07
N ALA A 298 19.18 18.81 -20.66
CA ALA A 298 18.23 17.69 -20.70
C ALA A 298 18.81 16.43 -21.39
N VAL A 299 19.64 16.61 -22.43
CA VAL A 299 20.38 15.51 -23.07
C VAL A 299 21.38 14.88 -22.10
N ALA A 300 22.16 15.71 -21.40
CA ALA A 300 23.15 15.23 -20.43
C ALA A 300 22.54 14.56 -19.19
N SER A 301 21.32 14.93 -18.80
CA SER A 301 20.63 14.37 -17.62
C SER A 301 20.13 12.93 -17.79
N ASN A 302 20.17 12.36 -19.00
CA ASN A 302 19.71 11.00 -19.31
C ASN A 302 18.31 10.66 -18.74
N CYS A 303 17.38 11.61 -18.84
CA CYS A 303 16.04 11.57 -18.27
C CYS A 303 15.01 10.90 -19.20
N GLY A 304 15.43 9.85 -19.91
CA GLY A 304 14.55 9.04 -20.77
C GLY A 304 13.99 9.80 -21.97
N GLU A 305 12.66 9.92 -22.04
CA GLU A 305 11.98 10.54 -23.17
C GLU A 305 12.40 12.01 -23.39
N ALA A 306 12.57 12.77 -22.31
CA ALA A 306 13.00 14.17 -22.39
C ALA A 306 14.41 14.29 -23.01
N THR A 307 15.32 13.35 -22.74
CA THR A 307 16.64 13.29 -23.42
C THR A 307 16.49 13.10 -24.92
N THR A 308 15.62 12.16 -25.34
CA THR A 308 15.40 11.86 -26.78
C THR A 308 14.78 13.05 -27.50
N ARG A 309 13.74 13.65 -26.91
CA ARG A 309 13.07 14.84 -27.48
C ARG A 309 14.00 16.05 -27.52
N ALA A 310 14.75 16.31 -26.44
CA ALA A 310 15.73 17.39 -26.39
C ALA A 310 16.83 17.24 -27.45
N ALA A 311 17.34 16.02 -27.68
CA ALA A 311 18.34 15.77 -28.70
C ALA A 311 17.81 16.08 -30.12
N GLY A 312 16.55 15.69 -30.40
CA GLY A 312 15.88 16.02 -31.65
C GLY A 312 15.76 17.53 -31.86
N ARG A 313 15.23 18.24 -30.87
CA ARG A 313 15.08 19.70 -30.90
C ARG A 313 16.42 20.42 -31.05
N LEU A 314 17.44 20.00 -30.29
CA LEU A 314 18.77 20.58 -30.32
C LEU A 314 19.44 20.50 -31.71
N ARG A 315 19.21 19.39 -32.44
CA ARG A 315 19.67 19.22 -33.83
C ARG A 315 18.96 20.16 -34.81
N GLY A 316 17.68 20.44 -34.57
CA GLY A 316 16.87 21.33 -35.40
C GLY A 316 17.10 22.83 -35.15
N LEU A 317 17.67 23.20 -33.99
CA LEU A 317 17.89 24.62 -33.66
C LEU A 317 18.88 25.31 -34.61
N PRO A 318 18.58 26.53 -35.09
CA PRO A 318 19.47 27.29 -35.98
C PRO A 318 20.84 27.52 -35.34
N LYS A 319 21.90 27.52 -36.16
CA LYS A 319 23.26 27.80 -35.68
C LYS A 319 23.28 29.16 -34.97
N ARG A 320 23.99 29.23 -33.83
CA ARG A 320 24.20 30.48 -33.08
C ARG A 320 24.64 31.56 -34.04
N ARG A 321 23.91 32.68 -34.10
CA ARG A 321 24.38 33.85 -34.85
C ARG A 321 25.68 34.30 -34.18
N ARG A 322 26.83 34.09 -34.84
CA ARG A 322 28.08 34.71 -34.39
C ARG A 322 27.83 36.21 -34.44
N GLY A 323 27.79 36.86 -33.28
CA GLY A 323 27.65 38.30 -33.21
C GLY A 323 28.72 38.94 -34.09
N LEU A 324 28.29 39.68 -35.12
CA LEU A 324 29.13 40.61 -35.87
C LEU A 324 29.47 41.79 -34.95
N PHE A 325 30.25 41.54 -33.89
CA PHE A 325 30.81 42.61 -33.07
C PHE A 325 32.22 42.92 -33.57
N GLY A 326 32.24 43.90 -34.48
CA GLY A 326 33.27 44.92 -34.69
C GLY A 326 34.72 44.53 -34.48
N ARG A 327 35.41 44.20 -35.58
CA ARG A 327 36.78 44.70 -35.76
C ARG A 327 36.67 46.21 -35.87
N ARG A 328 36.94 46.95 -34.79
CA ARG A 328 37.42 48.33 -34.92
C ARG A 328 38.93 48.21 -35.06
N GLY A 329 39.41 48.63 -36.23
CA GLY A 329 40.83 48.94 -36.44
C GLY A 329 41.23 50.25 -35.77
#